data_AF-X1PAB0-F1
#
_entry.id   AF-X1PAB0-F1
#
_cell.length_a   1.000
_cell.length_b   1.000
_cell.length_c   1.000
_cell.angle_alpha   90.00
_cell.angle_beta   90.00
_cell.angle_gamma   90.00
#
_symmetry.space_group_name_H-M   'P 1'
#
loop_
_entity.id
_entity.type
_entity.pdbx_description
1 polymer ?
#
loop_
_entity_poly.entity_id
_entity_poly.type
_entity_poly.pdbx_seq_one_letter_code
_entity_poly.pdbx_strand_id
1 'polypeptide(L)'
;MAAGGSNSITVTIDTTGLAEGSYSAEIVIASNDPDEASTTVPVTLQVSPAEPPTVTSVSPDSGEQGATLEVTIGGTNFTGATAVSFGTGITVNSFTVVSATQITASISISATATLGLRDVSVTTPGGTGTLTDGFTVVV
;
A
#
# COMPACT_ATOMS: atom_id res chain seq x y z
N MET A 1 32.06 19.09 -27.39
CA MET A 1 32.28 17.63 -27.31
C MET A 1 33.09 17.20 -28.51
N ALA A 2 33.95 16.18 -28.41
CA ALA A 2 34.59 15.62 -29.61
C ALA A 2 33.52 14.91 -30.48
N ALA A 3 33.69 14.95 -31.80
CA ALA A 3 32.77 14.26 -32.72
C ALA A 3 32.70 12.76 -32.39
N GLY A 4 31.47 12.21 -32.31
CA GLY A 4 31.21 10.81 -31.99
C GLY A 4 31.22 10.46 -30.49
N GLY A 5 31.36 11.44 -29.59
CA GLY A 5 31.24 11.22 -28.14
C GLY A 5 29.78 11.05 -27.68
N SER A 6 29.56 10.36 -26.57
CA SER A 6 28.26 10.24 -25.91
C SER A 6 28.30 10.81 -24.50
N ASN A 7 27.18 11.37 -24.05
CA ASN A 7 26.94 11.80 -22.67
C ASN A 7 25.65 11.17 -22.17
N SER A 8 25.62 10.82 -20.89
CA SER A 8 24.38 10.42 -20.22
C SER A 8 23.70 11.63 -19.60
N ILE A 9 22.39 11.73 -19.77
CA ILE A 9 21.53 12.68 -19.07
C ILE A 9 20.59 11.87 -18.19
N THR A 10 20.55 12.18 -16.89
CA THR A 10 19.60 11.58 -15.96
C THR A 10 18.37 12.48 -15.85
N VAL A 11 17.19 11.91 -16.11
CA VAL A 11 15.90 12.56 -15.90
C VAL A 11 15.25 11.92 -14.67
N THR A 12 14.96 12.72 -13.65
CA THR A 12 14.21 12.27 -12.47
C THR A 12 12.78 12.78 -12.58
N ILE A 13 11.82 11.89 -12.40
CA ILE A 13 10.39 12.21 -12.40
C ILE A 13 9.89 12.02 -10.98
N ASP A 14 9.35 13.08 -10.37
CA ASP A 14 8.61 12.98 -9.13
C ASP A 14 7.15 12.64 -9.45
N THR A 15 6.69 11.49 -8.95
CA THR A 15 5.32 11.02 -9.16
C THR A 15 4.42 11.26 -7.95
N THR A 16 4.93 11.93 -6.91
CA THR A 16 4.19 12.19 -5.68
C THR A 16 2.93 13.00 -5.98
N GLY A 17 1.76 12.44 -5.63
CA GLY A 17 0.48 13.11 -5.79
C GLY A 17 -0.05 13.20 -7.22
N LEU A 18 0.61 12.56 -8.20
CA LEU A 18 0.02 12.43 -9.53
C LEU A 18 -1.22 11.53 -9.46
N ALA A 19 -2.27 11.96 -10.17
CA ALA A 19 -3.43 11.12 -10.38
C ALA A 19 -3.09 9.96 -11.31
N GLU A 20 -3.92 8.93 -11.27
CA GLU A 20 -3.83 7.80 -12.20
C GLU A 20 -4.04 8.29 -13.63
N GLY A 21 -3.24 7.77 -14.55
CA GLY A 21 -3.36 8.13 -15.96
C GLY A 21 -2.07 8.05 -16.75
N SER A 22 -2.18 8.43 -18.02
CA SER A 22 -1.06 8.56 -18.93
C SER A 22 -0.66 10.03 -19.06
N TYR A 23 0.62 10.29 -18.85
CA TYR A 23 1.23 11.60 -19.02
C TYR A 23 2.16 11.54 -20.21
N SER A 24 1.92 12.37 -21.21
CA SER A 24 2.78 12.50 -22.38
C SER A 24 3.51 13.83 -22.33
N ALA A 25 4.81 13.80 -22.59
CA ALA A 25 5.63 14.99 -22.69
C ALA A 25 6.69 14.81 -23.77
N GLU A 26 7.37 15.90 -24.09
CA GLU A 26 8.47 15.92 -25.03
C GLU A 26 9.72 16.41 -24.32
N ILE A 27 10.83 15.72 -24.52
CA ILE A 27 12.15 16.21 -24.14
C ILE A 27 12.77 16.82 -25.38
N VAL A 28 12.98 18.13 -25.35
CA VAL A 28 13.66 18.86 -26.43
C VAL A 28 15.14 18.99 -26.09
N ILE A 29 15.99 18.45 -26.95
CA ILE A 29 17.45 18.56 -26.85
C ILE A 29 17.88 19.63 -27.84
N ALA A 30 18.31 20.78 -27.33
CA ALA A 30 18.88 21.85 -28.15
C ALA A 30 20.34 21.52 -28.52
N SER A 31 20.69 21.80 -29.78
CA SER A 31 22.03 21.65 -30.35
C SER A 31 22.52 23.00 -30.86
N ASN A 32 23.84 23.18 -30.89
CA ASN A 32 24.47 24.34 -31.51
C ASN A 32 24.78 24.14 -33.00
N ASP A 33 24.27 23.08 -33.61
CA ASP A 33 24.32 22.83 -35.05
C ASP A 33 23.35 23.78 -35.79
N PRO A 34 23.82 24.64 -36.72
CA PRO A 34 22.96 25.55 -37.47
C PRO A 34 21.92 24.86 -38.36
N ASP A 35 22.19 23.63 -38.80
CA ASP A 35 21.31 22.88 -39.69
C ASP A 35 20.32 22.00 -38.90
N GLU A 36 20.71 21.53 -37.70
CA GLU A 36 19.86 20.74 -36.79
C GLU A 36 19.92 21.29 -35.35
N ALA A 37 19.27 22.43 -35.13
CA ALA A 37 19.33 23.15 -33.86
C ALA A 37 18.60 22.45 -32.69
N SER A 38 17.82 21.40 -32.96
CA SER A 38 17.17 20.62 -31.90
C SER A 38 16.67 19.26 -32.38
N THR A 39 16.60 18.30 -31.46
CA THR A 39 15.87 17.05 -31.62
C THR A 39 14.85 16.86 -30.50
N THR A 40 13.74 16.19 -30.78
CA THR A 40 12.65 15.97 -29.82
C THR A 40 12.47 14.49 -29.53
N VAL A 41 12.39 14.13 -28.26
CA VAL A 41 12.19 12.76 -27.79
C VAL A 41 10.84 12.68 -27.08
N PRO A 42 9.83 12.01 -27.66
CA PRO A 42 8.55 11.81 -26.97
C PRO A 42 8.72 10.85 -25.80
N VAL A 43 8.12 11.19 -24.67
CA VAL A 43 8.13 10.39 -23.45
C VAL A 43 6.70 10.19 -22.93
N THR A 44 6.43 8.98 -22.45
CA THR A 44 5.15 8.64 -21.81
C THR A 44 5.42 8.05 -20.45
N LEU A 45 4.70 8.54 -19.44
CA LEU A 45 4.66 7.99 -18.09
C LEU A 45 3.26 7.42 -17.83
N GLN A 46 3.20 6.22 -17.27
CA GLN A 46 1.96 5.61 -16.80
C GLN A 46 1.96 5.57 -15.28
N VAL A 47 0.94 6.20 -14.68
CA VAL A 47 0.66 6.13 -13.24
C VAL A 47 -0.56 5.23 -13.05
N SER A 48 -0.39 4.11 -12.33
CA SER A 48 -1.45 3.14 -12.07
C SER A 48 -2.00 3.26 -10.64
N PRO A 49 -3.29 2.93 -10.40
CA PRO A 49 -3.84 2.82 -9.06
C PRO A 49 -3.03 1.88 -8.18
N ALA A 50 -2.96 2.18 -6.88
CA ALA A 50 -2.60 1.17 -5.89
C ALA A 50 -3.77 0.19 -5.75
N GLU A 51 -3.51 -1.11 -5.80
CA GLU A 51 -4.55 -2.12 -5.56
C GLU A 51 -4.95 -2.15 -4.08
N PRO A 52 -6.23 -2.38 -3.76
CA PRO A 52 -6.65 -2.58 -2.39
C PRO A 52 -5.98 -3.84 -1.80
N PRO A 53 -5.80 -3.89 -0.48
CA PRO A 53 -5.29 -5.08 0.17
C PRO A 53 -6.30 -6.21 0.10
N THR A 54 -5.82 -7.45 0.17
CA THR A 54 -6.65 -8.60 0.48
C THR A 54 -6.27 -9.12 1.84
N VAL A 55 -7.26 -9.53 2.64
CA VAL A 55 -7.03 -10.18 3.94
C VAL A 55 -7.52 -11.62 3.80
N THR A 56 -6.64 -12.59 3.99
CA THR A 56 -6.93 -14.00 3.73
C THR A 56 -6.92 -14.85 4.99
N SER A 57 -6.21 -14.42 6.04
CA SER A 57 -6.12 -15.15 7.30
C SER A 57 -5.78 -14.25 8.47
N VAL A 58 -6.16 -14.70 9.65
CA VAL A 58 -5.84 -14.11 10.95
C VAL A 58 -5.46 -15.26 11.88
N SER A 59 -4.39 -15.12 12.66
CA SER A 59 -3.92 -16.15 13.58
C SER A 59 -3.33 -15.55 14.85
N PRO A 60 -3.82 -15.89 16.06
CA PRO A 60 -5.02 -16.70 16.29
C PRO A 60 -6.28 -16.00 15.75
N ASP A 61 -7.26 -16.79 15.33
CA ASP A 61 -8.55 -16.33 14.77
C ASP A 61 -9.63 -16.16 15.85
N SER A 62 -9.25 -16.25 17.13
CA SER A 62 -10.17 -16.08 18.25
C SER A 62 -9.47 -15.54 19.50
N GLY A 63 -10.27 -14.98 20.41
CA GLY A 63 -9.80 -14.47 21.69
C GLY A 63 -10.93 -14.26 22.69
N GLU A 64 -10.60 -14.42 23.98
CA GLU A 64 -11.52 -14.25 25.10
C GLU A 64 -11.79 -12.76 25.41
N GLN A 65 -12.97 -12.46 25.96
CA GLN A 65 -13.28 -11.15 26.50
C GLN A 65 -12.23 -10.72 27.54
N GLY A 66 -11.75 -9.47 27.44
CA GLY A 66 -10.73 -8.93 28.35
C GLY A 66 -9.29 -9.35 28.01
N ALA A 67 -9.10 -10.25 27.04
CA ALA A 67 -7.76 -10.67 26.62
C ALA A 67 -7.05 -9.58 25.82
N THR A 68 -5.72 -9.58 25.92
CA THR A 68 -4.83 -8.88 24.98
C THR A 68 -4.00 -9.93 24.29
N LEU A 69 -3.98 -9.89 22.95
CA LEU A 69 -3.30 -10.89 22.13
C LEU A 69 -2.55 -10.24 20.98
N GLU A 70 -1.50 -10.92 20.54
CA GLU A 70 -0.79 -10.61 19.30
C GLU A 70 -1.35 -11.49 18.19
N VAL A 71 -1.79 -10.87 17.10
CA VAL A 71 -2.37 -11.54 15.93
C VAL A 71 -1.52 -11.30 14.70
N THR A 72 -1.34 -12.34 13.91
CA THR A 72 -0.74 -12.28 12.58
C THR A 72 -1.84 -12.28 11.53
N ILE A 73 -1.84 -11.27 10.67
CA ILE A 73 -2.76 -11.11 9.55
C ILE A 73 -2.01 -11.44 8.26
N GLY A 74 -2.53 -12.38 7.49
CA GLY A 74 -2.01 -12.77 6.18
C GLY A 74 -2.85 -12.19 5.04
N GLY A 75 -2.21 -11.88 3.92
CA GLY A 75 -2.90 -11.32 2.76
C GLY A 75 -1.97 -10.81 1.66
N THR A 76 -2.41 -9.76 0.95
CA THR A 76 -1.64 -9.09 -0.10
C THR A 76 -1.77 -7.57 -0.03
N ASN A 77 -0.84 -6.87 -0.69
CA ASN A 77 -0.82 -5.42 -0.86
C ASN A 77 -0.86 -4.64 0.47
N PHE A 78 -0.23 -5.15 1.53
CA PHE A 78 -0.17 -4.48 2.85
C PHE A 78 0.84 -3.34 2.96
N THR A 79 1.69 -3.14 1.95
CA THR A 79 2.65 -2.03 1.93
C THR A 79 1.93 -0.69 2.08
N GLY A 80 2.36 0.10 3.06
CA GLY A 80 1.74 1.40 3.33
C GLY A 80 0.39 1.32 4.05
N ALA A 81 0.04 0.18 4.66
CA ALA A 81 -1.17 0.09 5.49
C ALA A 81 -1.21 1.19 6.57
N THR A 82 -2.36 1.84 6.68
CA THR A 82 -2.61 2.99 7.57
C THR A 82 -3.58 2.65 8.71
N ALA A 83 -4.38 1.60 8.56
CA ALA A 83 -5.28 1.13 9.61
C ALA A 83 -5.53 -0.38 9.55
N VAL A 84 -5.76 -0.96 10.72
CA VAL A 84 -6.25 -2.33 10.92
C VAL A 84 -7.46 -2.24 11.85
N SER A 85 -8.50 -3.05 11.60
CA SER A 85 -9.70 -3.10 12.43
C SER A 85 -10.16 -4.55 12.64
N PHE A 86 -10.68 -4.83 13.83
CA PHE A 86 -11.28 -6.11 14.23
C PHE A 86 -12.77 -5.93 14.59
N GLY A 87 -13.37 -4.82 14.17
CA GLY A 87 -14.75 -4.48 14.49
C GLY A 87 -14.95 -3.94 15.92
N THR A 88 -16.21 -3.75 16.29
CA THR A 88 -16.58 -3.09 17.56
C THR A 88 -16.27 -3.98 18.77
N GLY A 89 -15.75 -3.34 19.83
CA GLY A 89 -15.38 -4.01 21.08
C GLY A 89 -13.96 -4.59 21.10
N ILE A 90 -13.20 -4.43 20.02
CA ILE A 90 -11.78 -4.81 19.93
C ILE A 90 -10.98 -3.55 19.57
N THR A 91 -10.00 -3.22 20.39
CA THR A 91 -9.08 -2.11 20.15
C THR A 91 -7.80 -2.65 19.51
N VAL A 92 -7.38 -2.06 18.39
CA VAL A 92 -6.04 -2.29 17.84
C VAL A 92 -5.08 -1.31 18.50
N ASN A 93 -4.24 -1.81 19.40
CA ASN A 93 -3.29 -0.99 20.17
C ASN A 93 -2.12 -0.53 19.30
N SER A 94 -1.65 -1.43 18.44
CA SER A 94 -0.57 -1.18 17.48
C SER A 94 -0.60 -2.24 16.37
N PHE A 95 0.01 -1.93 15.23
CA PHE A 95 0.30 -2.93 14.20
C PHE A 95 1.62 -2.59 13.50
N THR A 96 2.28 -3.62 12.98
CA THR A 96 3.50 -3.53 12.19
C THR A 96 3.31 -4.25 10.87
N VAL A 97 3.59 -3.57 9.76
CA VAL A 97 3.67 -4.20 8.44
C VAL A 97 5.02 -4.91 8.35
N VAL A 98 5.02 -6.25 8.44
CA VAL A 98 6.23 -7.07 8.35
C VAL A 98 6.66 -7.22 6.89
N SER A 99 5.69 -7.40 6.00
CA SER A 99 5.90 -7.49 4.55
C SER A 99 4.62 -7.08 3.81
N ALA A 100 4.68 -7.05 2.48
CA ALA A 100 3.49 -6.83 1.64
C ALA A 100 2.38 -7.89 1.83
N THR A 101 2.67 -9.01 2.53
CA THR A 101 1.75 -10.12 2.74
C THR A 101 1.51 -10.49 4.21
N GLN A 102 2.13 -9.76 5.14
CA GLN A 102 2.01 -10.03 6.57
C GLN A 102 2.00 -8.75 7.41
N ILE A 103 1.02 -8.67 8.32
CA ILE A 103 0.95 -7.67 9.40
C ILE A 103 0.92 -8.42 10.74
N THR A 104 1.62 -7.90 11.74
CA THR A 104 1.40 -8.25 13.15
C THR A 104 0.65 -7.13 13.84
N ALA A 105 -0.37 -7.45 14.64
CA ALA A 105 -1.13 -6.46 15.39
C ALA A 105 -1.28 -6.88 16.86
N SER A 106 -1.19 -5.91 17.76
CA SER A 106 -1.57 -6.08 19.17
C SER A 106 -2.99 -5.59 19.35
N ILE A 107 -3.87 -6.47 19.82
CA ILE A 107 -5.28 -6.15 20.04
C ILE A 107 -5.69 -6.41 21.48
N SER A 108 -6.63 -5.62 21.99
CA SER A 108 -7.29 -5.83 23.28
C SER A 108 -8.79 -5.95 23.08
N ILE A 109 -9.37 -7.05 23.58
CA ILE A 109 -10.80 -7.31 23.51
C ILE A 109 -11.45 -6.75 24.78
N SER A 110 -12.49 -5.94 24.62
CA SER A 110 -13.26 -5.43 25.76
C SER A 110 -13.86 -6.60 26.56
N ALA A 111 -13.84 -6.50 27.89
CA ALA A 111 -14.49 -7.46 28.78
C ALA A 111 -16.02 -7.56 28.57
N THR A 112 -16.61 -6.61 27.82
CA THR A 112 -18.03 -6.56 27.48
C THR A 112 -18.27 -6.65 25.96
N ALA A 113 -17.25 -7.02 25.17
CA ALA A 113 -17.40 -7.18 23.73
C ALA A 113 -18.47 -8.22 23.42
N THR A 114 -19.38 -7.95 22.48
CA THR A 114 -20.39 -8.94 22.07
C THR A 114 -19.70 -10.24 21.62
N LEU A 115 -20.22 -11.41 21.96
CA LEU A 115 -19.64 -12.67 21.52
C LEU A 115 -19.89 -12.90 20.02
N GLY A 116 -19.08 -13.75 19.40
CA GLY A 116 -19.25 -14.21 18.02
C GLY A 116 -18.29 -13.59 17.02
N LEU A 117 -18.62 -13.78 15.75
CA LEU A 117 -17.76 -13.46 14.61
C LEU A 117 -17.54 -11.95 14.44
N ARG A 118 -16.40 -11.60 13.83
CA ARG A 118 -15.94 -10.26 13.54
C ARG A 118 -15.25 -10.21 12.20
N ASP A 119 -15.55 -9.17 11.45
CA ASP A 119 -14.80 -8.81 10.25
C ASP A 119 -13.45 -8.21 10.65
N VAL A 120 -12.42 -8.60 9.90
CA VAL A 120 -11.07 -8.03 10.03
C VAL A 120 -10.74 -7.27 8.77
N SER A 121 -10.35 -6.01 8.89
CA SER A 121 -10.00 -5.19 7.74
C SER A 121 -8.66 -4.50 7.86
N VAL A 122 -8.03 -4.29 6.70
CA VAL A 122 -6.78 -3.55 6.53
C VAL A 122 -7.02 -2.46 5.50
N THR A 123 -6.57 -1.24 5.80
CA THR A 123 -6.68 -0.09 4.90
C THR A 123 -5.30 0.38 4.45
N THR A 124 -5.12 0.55 3.15
CA THR A 124 -3.92 1.09 2.51
C THR A 124 -4.34 2.25 1.59
N PRO A 125 -3.40 3.00 0.99
CA PRO A 125 -3.74 4.00 -0.03
C PRO A 125 -4.51 3.44 -1.23
N GLY A 126 -4.40 2.13 -1.51
CA GLY A 126 -5.16 1.46 -2.57
C GLY A 126 -6.58 1.09 -2.19
N GLY A 127 -6.99 1.29 -0.93
CA GLY A 127 -8.34 1.02 -0.43
C GLY A 127 -8.36 0.11 0.80
N THR A 128 -9.51 -0.51 1.06
CA THR A 128 -9.72 -1.38 2.22
C THR A 128 -10.04 -2.81 1.77
N GLY A 129 -9.30 -3.77 2.34
CA GLY A 129 -9.55 -5.20 2.21
C GLY A 129 -10.15 -5.74 3.50
N THR A 130 -11.13 -6.62 3.38
CA THR A 130 -11.84 -7.20 4.52
C THR A 130 -11.91 -8.71 4.42
N LEU A 131 -11.56 -9.39 5.50
CA LEU A 131 -11.88 -10.79 5.74
C LEU A 131 -13.14 -10.84 6.60
N THR A 132 -14.27 -11.21 5.98
CA THR A 132 -15.53 -11.41 6.68
C THR A 132 -15.42 -12.58 7.65
N ASP A 133 -15.96 -12.42 8.85
CA ASP A 133 -15.94 -13.45 9.90
C ASP A 133 -14.53 -13.97 10.23
N GLY A 134 -13.50 -13.14 10.04
CA GLY A 134 -12.09 -13.50 10.18
C GLY A 134 -11.58 -13.63 11.61
N PHE A 135 -12.37 -13.23 12.62
CA PHE A 135 -12.00 -13.34 14.03
C PHE A 135 -13.22 -13.64 14.91
N THR A 136 -13.06 -14.40 16.01
CA THR A 136 -14.15 -14.77 16.92
C THR A 136 -13.90 -14.31 18.35
N VAL A 137 -14.86 -13.59 18.93
CA VAL A 137 -14.86 -13.26 20.36
C VAL A 137 -15.56 -14.37 21.15
N VAL A 138 -14.86 -14.93 22.14
CA VAL A 138 -15.37 -15.97 23.05
C VAL A 138 -15.33 -15.48 24.51
N VAL A 139 -15.91 -16.26 25.42
CA VAL A 139 -15.94 -15.99 26.88
C VAL A 139 -14.74 -16.58 27.59
#